data_AF-A0A1T4NUE2-F1
#
_entry.id   AF-A0A1T4NUE2-F1
#
_cell.length_a   1.000
_cell.length_b   1.000
_cell.length_c   1.000
_cell.angle_alpha   90.00
_cell.angle_beta   90.00
_cell.angle_gamma   90.00
#
_symmetry.space_group_name_H-M   'P 1'
#
loop_
_entity.id
_entity.type
_entity.pdbx_description
1 polymer ?
#
loop_
_entity_poly.entity_id
_entity_poly.type
_entity_poly.pdbx_seq_one_letter_code
_entity_poly.pdbx_strand_id
1 'polypeptide(L)'
;MGFIHKTYGFTMLPLILFMFVIVGLLSAGYMMLGPKVQLGKTVETKAGLEKAADAIISWSVANGRLPDTVLPATNPTYFLNIIPSQTDSWGRPFVYLYENTLANQASGGICGRTTTSYPAGCTDETTCNAFILISGGEDQTVNSVPATSQSFPATITLDNRDLTRTVTLAELKNRAGCYGSTQGRLKILNNELPKGCSGTAYSATIFAGGGVPPYPTYTITGLAGTGLSALGANISGSPLTTGSFPVSVQVTDSHTPTATTVQKNLTLTVNSCGASLPTPTAAWNFNEGAGNTIGSGSTLGTITGTANWVARGGGYALLLNGTTNYIYFNDINYFNIGTGNVTLSAWVNFSGTPAQHWCDSATGTDMAIGAIAGKGFLYPAIGYGMYVTQTRPCPSCTSCSGAWSNYKVAFQLRNPANSDIHSVYSDSVIAGGSWAHVVAVLDRNASPATDQIKLYINNVKQTDASNDYQYTSPTALNFDNTFKFTIGARHDGGSGYGFPYWGYIDDVQLYKAALTDAQISALYTTGLNP
;
A
#
# COMPACT_ATOMS: atom_id res chain seq x y z
N MET A 1 -44.35 73.97 89.59
CA MET A 1 -44.94 73.92 88.23
C MET A 1 -44.24 72.78 87.51
N GLY A 2 -44.77 71.56 87.44
CA GLY A 2 -46.03 71.18 86.81
C GLY A 2 -45.67 70.42 85.53
N PHE A 3 -45.34 69.13 85.63
CA PHE A 3 -45.18 68.26 84.46
C PHE A 3 -46.22 67.13 84.50
N ILE A 4 -47.09 67.19 83.51
CA ILE A 4 -48.25 66.34 83.28
C ILE A 4 -47.79 64.99 82.71
N HIS A 5 -48.16 63.87 83.35
CA HIS A 5 -48.09 62.54 82.76
C HIS A 5 -49.33 62.33 81.87
N LYS A 6 -49.10 62.03 80.59
CA LYS A 6 -50.15 61.75 79.61
C LYS A 6 -50.15 60.24 79.34
N THR A 7 -51.19 59.54 79.78
CA THR A 7 -51.42 58.11 79.53
C THR A 7 -52.02 57.94 78.13
N TYR A 8 -51.29 57.27 77.22
CA TYR A 8 -51.86 56.78 75.96
C TYR A 8 -52.25 55.31 76.16
N GLY A 9 -53.55 55.04 76.30
CA GLY A 9 -54.09 53.69 76.21
C GLY A 9 -54.02 53.22 74.76
N PHE A 10 -53.35 52.09 74.51
CA PHE A 10 -53.39 51.41 73.23
C PHE A 10 -54.83 50.96 72.98
N THR A 11 -55.48 51.50 71.94
CA THR A 11 -56.76 51.00 71.45
C THR A 11 -56.60 49.53 71.07
N MET A 12 -57.50 48.63 71.51
CA MET A 12 -57.39 47.18 71.25
C MET A 12 -57.67 46.79 69.78
N LEU A 13 -58.35 47.66 69.02
CA LEU A 13 -58.80 47.38 67.64
C LEU A 13 -57.65 47.20 66.61
N PRO A 14 -56.59 48.06 66.59
CA PRO A 14 -55.48 47.89 65.66
C PRO A 14 -54.65 46.62 65.94
N LEU A 15 -54.56 46.18 67.21
CA LEU A 15 -53.83 44.96 67.57
C LEU A 15 -54.53 43.71 67.01
N ILE A 16 -55.86 43.66 67.14
CA ILE A 16 -56.68 42.56 66.62
C ILE A 16 -56.62 42.53 65.08
N LEU A 17 -56.74 43.68 64.42
CA LEU A 17 -56.59 43.79 62.97
C LEU A 17 -55.20 43.32 62.50
N PHE A 18 -54.13 43.68 63.23
CA PHE A 18 -52.77 43.26 62.90
C PHE A 18 -52.60 41.73 63.03
N MET A 19 -53.19 41.11 64.05
CA MET A 19 -53.21 39.65 64.17
C MET A 19 -53.98 38.98 63.04
N PHE A 20 -55.15 39.49 62.64
CA PHE A 20 -55.89 38.93 61.50
C PHE A 20 -55.12 39.05 60.19
N VAL A 21 -54.40 40.16 59.98
CA VAL A 21 -53.53 40.33 58.80
C VAL A 21 -52.36 39.35 58.84
N ILE A 22 -51.70 39.16 59.98
CA ILE A 22 -50.60 38.19 60.11
C ILE A 22 -51.10 36.76 59.89
N VAL A 23 -52.21 36.36 60.50
CA VAL A 23 -52.79 35.02 60.30
C VAL A 23 -53.23 34.83 58.84
N GLY A 24 -53.83 35.86 58.23
CA GLY A 24 -54.17 35.88 56.80
C GLY A 24 -52.96 35.74 55.88
N LEU A 25 -51.86 36.44 56.16
CA LEU A 25 -50.63 36.35 55.38
C LEU A 25 -49.90 35.02 55.57
N LEU A 26 -49.85 34.50 56.80
CA LEU A 26 -49.26 33.19 57.08
C LEU A 26 -50.06 32.07 56.39
N SER A 27 -51.39 32.10 56.48
CA SER A 27 -52.25 31.12 55.80
C SER A 27 -52.16 31.22 54.27
N ALA A 28 -52.15 32.42 53.70
CA ALA A 28 -51.89 32.61 52.27
C ALA A 28 -50.49 32.12 51.85
N GLY A 29 -49.47 32.37 52.69
CA GLY A 29 -48.11 31.87 52.49
C GLY A 29 -48.03 30.34 52.47
N TYR A 30 -48.71 29.67 53.41
CA TYR A 30 -48.80 28.21 53.45
C TYR A 30 -49.53 27.64 52.22
N MET A 31 -50.61 28.28 51.75
CA MET A 31 -51.33 27.85 50.55
C MET A 31 -50.49 27.96 49.26
N MET A 32 -49.54 28.90 49.19
CA MET A 32 -48.64 29.05 48.03
C MET A 32 -47.43 28.11 48.05
N LEU A 33 -47.04 27.58 49.22
CA LEU A 33 -45.87 26.72 49.36
C LEU A 33 -46.14 25.28 48.89
N GLY A 34 -47.32 24.72 49.18
CA GLY A 34 -47.66 23.33 48.85
C GLY A 34 -47.47 22.98 47.36
N PRO A 35 -48.17 23.66 46.43
CA PRO A 35 -48.07 23.36 45.00
C PRO A 35 -46.65 23.59 44.43
N LYS A 36 -45.92 24.58 44.96
CA LYS A 36 -44.53 24.86 44.53
C LYS A 36 -43.55 23.78 44.99
N VAL A 37 -43.72 23.26 46.20
CA VAL A 37 -42.91 22.15 46.70
C VAL A 37 -43.18 20.88 45.90
N GLN A 38 -44.44 20.59 45.58
CA GLN A 38 -44.81 19.45 44.73
C GLN A 38 -44.21 19.57 43.32
N LEU A 39 -44.35 20.75 42.68
CA LEU A 39 -43.73 21.01 41.39
C LEU A 39 -42.20 20.83 41.44
N GLY A 40 -41.55 21.34 42.50
CA GLY A 40 -40.12 21.17 42.72
C GLY A 40 -39.71 19.69 42.78
N LYS A 41 -40.43 18.88 43.55
CA LYS A 41 -40.20 17.43 43.65
C LYS A 41 -40.42 16.70 42.32
N THR A 42 -41.44 17.08 41.56
CA THR A 42 -41.70 16.53 40.22
C THR A 42 -40.57 16.83 39.24
N VAL A 43 -40.08 18.07 39.24
CA VAL A 43 -38.94 18.47 38.39
C VAL A 43 -37.67 17.73 38.80
N GLU A 44 -37.40 17.62 40.11
CA GLU A 44 -36.24 16.90 40.63
C GLU A 44 -36.32 15.40 40.33
N THR A 45 -37.50 14.79 40.42
CA THR A 45 -37.71 13.37 40.09
C THR A 45 -37.53 13.09 38.60
N LYS A 46 -38.01 13.97 37.71
CA LYS A 46 -37.71 13.87 36.27
C LYS A 46 -36.20 13.95 36.00
N ALA A 47 -35.50 14.87 36.65
CA ALA A 47 -34.05 14.95 36.55
C ALA A 47 -33.36 13.69 37.13
N GLY A 48 -33.91 13.10 38.19
CA GLY A 48 -33.47 11.82 38.75
C GLY A 48 -33.61 10.66 37.76
N LEU A 49 -34.74 10.57 37.05
CA LEU A 49 -34.97 9.57 35.99
C LEU A 49 -33.96 9.69 34.85
N GLU A 50 -33.66 10.91 34.38
CA GLU A 50 -32.63 11.12 33.34
C GLU A 50 -31.24 10.71 33.84
N LYS A 51 -30.85 11.11 35.05
CA LYS A 51 -29.56 10.70 35.64
C LYS A 51 -29.45 9.19 35.82
N ALA A 52 -30.55 8.53 36.19
CA ALA A 52 -30.59 7.08 36.28
C ALA A 52 -30.45 6.41 34.90
N ALA A 53 -31.13 6.92 33.88
CA ALA A 53 -30.98 6.44 32.50
C ALA A 53 -29.53 6.61 31.99
N ASP A 54 -28.92 7.77 32.24
CA ASP A 54 -27.53 8.04 31.88
C ASP A 54 -26.54 7.09 32.56
N ALA A 55 -26.75 6.80 33.85
CA ALA A 55 -25.91 5.88 34.62
C ALA A 55 -26.04 4.45 34.09
N ILE A 56 -27.26 4.00 33.80
CA ILE A 56 -27.53 2.67 33.21
C ILE A 56 -26.83 2.56 31.86
N ILE A 57 -26.99 3.56 30.98
CA ILE A 57 -26.36 3.57 29.65
C ILE A 57 -24.84 3.54 29.79
N SER A 58 -24.25 4.39 30.62
CA SER A 58 -22.79 4.44 30.84
C SER A 58 -22.24 3.11 31.35
N TRP A 59 -22.92 2.47 32.31
CA TRP A 59 -22.54 1.15 32.81
C TRP A 59 -22.67 0.09 31.72
N SER A 60 -23.73 0.17 30.92
CA SER A 60 -24.00 -0.77 29.85
C SER A 60 -22.98 -0.72 28.72
N VAL A 61 -22.45 0.45 28.41
CA VAL A 61 -21.31 0.61 27.50
C VAL A 61 -20.07 -0.11 28.02
N ALA A 62 -19.76 0.05 29.30
CA ALA A 62 -18.58 -0.57 29.91
C ALA A 62 -18.69 -2.10 30.00
N ASN A 63 -19.91 -2.64 30.10
CA ASN A 63 -20.15 -4.07 30.34
C ASN A 63 -20.74 -4.83 29.13
N GLY A 64 -21.02 -4.12 28.03
CA GLY A 64 -21.61 -4.68 26.81
C GLY A 64 -23.02 -5.27 26.98
N ARG A 65 -23.73 -4.92 28.07
CA ARG A 65 -25.07 -5.44 28.42
C ARG A 65 -25.87 -4.47 29.30
N LEU A 66 -27.18 -4.62 29.32
CA LEU A 66 -28.03 -3.94 30.32
C LEU A 66 -27.84 -4.55 31.72
N PRO A 67 -27.97 -3.75 32.79
CA PRO A 67 -28.09 -4.29 34.12
C PRO A 67 -29.39 -5.06 34.28
N ASP A 68 -29.39 -5.98 35.25
CA ASP A 68 -30.51 -6.86 35.53
C ASP A 68 -31.17 -6.51 36.88
N THR A 69 -32.23 -7.25 37.21
CA THR A 69 -32.94 -7.14 38.49
C THR A 69 -32.75 -8.40 39.34
N VAL A 70 -31.70 -9.19 39.09
CA VAL A 70 -31.48 -10.48 39.74
C VAL A 70 -30.98 -10.27 41.17
N LEU A 71 -31.72 -10.81 42.14
CA LEU A 71 -31.33 -10.83 43.55
C LEU A 71 -30.26 -11.90 43.82
N PRO A 72 -29.41 -11.73 44.85
CA PRO A 72 -29.46 -10.71 45.91
C PRO A 72 -28.99 -9.32 45.47
N ALA A 73 -29.43 -8.28 46.18
CA ALA A 73 -29.05 -6.88 45.92
C ALA A 73 -27.54 -6.60 46.03
N THR A 74 -26.75 -7.56 46.50
CA THR A 74 -25.27 -7.54 46.49
C THR A 74 -24.67 -7.86 45.12
N ASN A 75 -25.49 -8.28 44.14
CA ASN A 75 -25.02 -8.54 42.78
C ASN A 75 -24.55 -7.23 42.12
N PRO A 76 -23.32 -7.15 41.57
CA PRO A 76 -22.81 -5.95 40.91
C PRO A 76 -23.63 -5.53 39.67
N THR A 77 -24.50 -6.40 39.17
CA THR A 77 -25.30 -6.15 37.96
C THR A 77 -26.72 -5.71 38.28
N TYR A 78 -27.06 -5.65 39.57
CA TYR A 78 -28.35 -5.16 40.05
C TYR A 78 -28.48 -3.65 39.85
N PHE A 79 -29.53 -3.21 39.15
CA PHE A 79 -29.63 -1.83 38.67
C PHE A 79 -29.57 -0.75 39.77
N LEU A 80 -30.07 -1.01 40.98
CA LEU A 80 -30.02 -0.04 42.10
C LEU A 80 -28.59 0.26 42.58
N ASN A 81 -27.62 -0.61 42.29
CA ASN A 81 -26.21 -0.39 42.59
C ASN A 81 -25.51 0.50 41.56
N ILE A 82 -26.18 0.80 40.43
CA ILE A 82 -25.62 1.53 39.29
C ILE A 82 -26.11 2.96 39.26
N ILE A 83 -27.36 3.19 39.65
CA ILE A 83 -27.98 4.51 39.61
C ILE A 83 -27.51 5.39 40.78
N PRO A 84 -27.36 6.72 40.58
CA PRO A 84 -26.82 7.62 41.59
C PRO A 84 -27.77 7.89 42.77
N SER A 85 -29.07 7.74 42.58
CA SER A 85 -30.09 7.80 43.63
C SER A 85 -31.04 6.62 43.48
N GLN A 86 -31.22 5.86 44.55
CA GLN A 86 -32.12 4.71 44.55
C GLN A 86 -33.60 5.12 44.69
N THR A 87 -33.86 6.36 45.09
CA THR A 87 -35.20 6.89 45.32
C THR A 87 -35.46 8.20 44.59
N ASP A 88 -36.73 8.49 44.34
CA ASP A 88 -37.22 9.79 43.90
C ASP A 88 -37.27 10.83 45.04
N SER A 89 -37.72 12.04 44.75
CA SER A 89 -37.84 13.15 45.72
C SER A 89 -38.94 12.94 46.78
N TRP A 90 -39.74 11.87 46.64
CA TRP A 90 -40.73 11.44 47.62
C TRP A 90 -40.25 10.21 48.42
N GLY A 91 -39.03 9.73 48.19
CA GLY A 91 -38.42 8.63 48.92
C GLY A 91 -38.87 7.25 48.45
N ARG A 92 -39.45 7.14 47.25
CA ARG A 92 -39.87 5.86 46.66
C ARG A 92 -38.85 5.37 45.64
N PRO A 93 -38.58 4.05 45.56
CA PRO A 93 -37.63 3.52 44.61
C PRO A 93 -38.13 3.59 43.16
N PHE A 94 -37.22 3.71 42.21
CA PHE A 94 -37.55 3.62 40.79
C PHE A 94 -37.88 2.17 40.39
N VAL A 95 -38.84 2.02 39.48
CA VAL A 95 -39.13 0.77 38.79
C VAL A 95 -38.37 0.74 37.47
N TYR A 96 -37.68 -0.37 37.20
CA TYR A 96 -36.83 -0.57 36.01
C TYR A 96 -37.33 -1.78 35.22
N LEU A 97 -37.82 -1.52 34.01
CA LEU A 97 -38.26 -2.53 33.06
C LEU A 97 -37.27 -2.61 31.90
N TYR A 98 -36.79 -3.79 31.55
CA TYR A 98 -35.65 -3.92 30.62
C TYR A 98 -35.77 -5.10 29.67
N GLU A 99 -35.10 -5.01 28.54
CA GLU A 99 -35.01 -6.13 27.60
C GLU A 99 -34.08 -7.24 28.14
N ASN A 100 -34.65 -8.41 28.45
CA ASN A 100 -33.90 -9.53 29.03
C ASN A 100 -32.76 -10.00 28.14
N THR A 101 -32.96 -9.94 26.83
CA THR A 101 -31.93 -10.38 25.88
C THR A 101 -30.78 -9.39 25.75
N LEU A 102 -30.96 -8.12 26.15
CA LEU A 102 -29.89 -7.14 26.28
C LEU A 102 -29.13 -7.26 27.61
N ALA A 103 -29.75 -7.86 28.64
CA ALA A 103 -29.10 -8.15 29.91
C ALA A 103 -28.27 -9.45 29.90
N ASN A 104 -28.58 -10.37 28.98
CA ASN A 104 -27.85 -11.61 28.73
C ASN A 104 -26.90 -11.45 27.52
N GLN A 105 -25.59 -11.69 27.67
CA GLN A 105 -24.59 -11.45 26.61
C GLN A 105 -24.68 -12.35 25.36
N ALA A 106 -25.65 -13.25 25.28
CA ALA A 106 -25.83 -14.10 24.10
C ALA A 106 -26.36 -13.28 22.92
N SER A 107 -25.67 -13.35 21.77
CA SER A 107 -26.00 -12.69 20.49
C SER A 107 -25.57 -11.22 20.33
N GLY A 108 -24.24 -10.96 20.35
CA GLY A 108 -23.66 -9.75 19.77
C GLY A 108 -23.71 -8.47 20.63
N GLY A 109 -24.05 -8.59 21.91
CA GLY A 109 -24.11 -7.45 22.84
C GLY A 109 -25.12 -6.38 22.44
N ILE A 110 -24.99 -5.17 22.98
CA ILE A 110 -25.90 -4.04 22.69
C ILE A 110 -25.91 -3.67 21.20
N CYS A 111 -24.75 -3.68 20.54
CA CYS A 111 -24.62 -3.20 19.16
C CYS A 111 -25.07 -4.21 18.10
N GLY A 112 -25.04 -5.52 18.39
CA GLY A 112 -25.49 -6.57 17.48
C GLY A 112 -27.02 -6.72 17.40
N ARG A 113 -27.78 -5.96 18.20
CA ARG A 113 -29.24 -6.06 18.28
C ARG A 113 -29.91 -5.14 17.26
N THR A 114 -30.85 -5.70 16.52
CA THR A 114 -31.68 -4.97 15.56
C THR A 114 -33.07 -4.66 16.10
N THR A 115 -33.55 -5.44 17.08
CA THR A 115 -34.87 -5.31 17.70
C THR A 115 -34.85 -5.67 19.19
N THR A 116 -35.91 -5.33 19.91
CA THR A 116 -36.22 -5.80 21.26
C THR A 116 -37.62 -6.42 21.29
N SER A 117 -38.08 -6.90 22.45
CA SER A 117 -39.40 -7.51 22.61
C SER A 117 -40.54 -6.51 22.83
N TYR A 118 -40.23 -5.23 23.07
CA TYR A 118 -41.23 -4.23 23.42
C TYR A 118 -41.05 -2.90 22.66
N PRO A 119 -42.12 -2.28 22.14
CA PRO A 119 -43.50 -2.78 22.10
C PRO A 119 -43.65 -4.06 21.26
N ALA A 120 -44.66 -4.87 21.55
CA ALA A 120 -44.88 -6.12 20.82
C ALA A 120 -44.99 -5.86 19.31
N GLY A 121 -44.20 -6.57 18.51
CA GLY A 121 -44.18 -6.43 17.05
C GLY A 121 -43.31 -5.28 16.51
N CYS A 122 -42.51 -4.61 17.36
CA CYS A 122 -41.53 -3.64 16.87
C CYS A 122 -40.46 -4.35 16.00
N THR A 123 -40.13 -3.75 14.84
CA THR A 123 -39.21 -4.35 13.85
C THR A 123 -37.94 -3.55 13.63
N ASP A 124 -37.84 -2.37 14.24
CA ASP A 124 -36.70 -1.48 14.08
C ASP A 124 -36.27 -0.87 15.42
N GLU A 125 -35.02 -0.44 15.49
CA GLU A 125 -34.43 0.09 16.71
C GLU A 125 -34.97 1.44 17.17
N THR A 126 -35.61 2.22 16.28
CA THR A 126 -36.18 3.52 16.64
C THR A 126 -37.53 3.37 17.34
N THR A 127 -38.24 2.28 17.06
CA THR A 127 -39.55 1.96 17.64
C THR A 127 -39.45 0.94 18.79
N CYS A 128 -38.43 0.10 18.79
CA CYS A 128 -38.16 -0.85 19.86
C CYS A 128 -37.49 -0.18 21.08
N ASN A 129 -38.01 -0.43 22.28
CA ASN A 129 -37.50 0.08 23.55
C ASN A 129 -36.44 -0.85 24.15
N ALA A 130 -35.36 -0.30 24.71
CA ALA A 130 -34.35 -1.05 25.43
C ALA A 130 -34.68 -1.21 26.92
N PHE A 131 -35.09 -0.11 27.56
CA PHE A 131 -35.57 -0.11 28.94
C PHE A 131 -36.48 1.09 29.24
N ILE A 132 -37.22 1.01 30.35
CA ILE A 132 -38.13 2.04 30.86
C ILE A 132 -37.91 2.19 32.36
N LEU A 133 -37.77 3.43 32.82
CA LEU A 133 -37.76 3.80 34.23
C LEU A 133 -39.09 4.47 34.62
N ILE A 134 -39.61 4.15 35.80
CA ILE A 134 -40.91 4.63 36.28
C ILE A 134 -40.79 5.08 37.74
N SER A 135 -41.43 6.20 38.09
CA SER A 135 -41.67 6.67 39.47
C SER A 135 -43.15 7.00 39.65
N GLY A 136 -43.69 6.69 40.84
CA GLY A 136 -45.07 7.01 41.22
C GLY A 136 -45.32 8.51 41.47
N GLY A 137 -44.31 9.37 41.34
CA GLY A 137 -44.50 10.81 41.35
C GLY A 137 -45.19 11.34 42.61
N GLU A 138 -46.15 12.24 42.41
CA GLU A 138 -46.85 12.96 43.49
C GLU A 138 -47.69 12.05 44.39
N ASP A 139 -48.35 11.04 43.83
CA ASP A 139 -49.23 10.13 44.57
C ASP A 139 -48.46 8.95 45.21
N GLN A 140 -47.15 8.89 44.97
CA GLN A 140 -46.19 7.93 45.51
C GLN A 140 -46.51 6.46 45.17
N THR A 141 -47.42 6.24 44.22
CA THR A 141 -47.93 4.92 43.87
C THR A 141 -47.66 4.67 42.41
N VAL A 142 -46.84 3.67 42.09
CA VAL A 142 -46.64 3.28 40.69
C VAL A 142 -47.94 2.65 40.19
N ASN A 143 -48.67 3.39 39.36
CA ASN A 143 -49.92 2.92 38.76
C ASN A 143 -49.70 2.12 37.46
N SER A 144 -48.54 2.32 36.82
CA SER A 144 -48.12 1.59 35.64
C SER A 144 -47.95 0.10 35.97
N VAL A 145 -48.32 -0.74 35.00
CA VAL A 145 -48.24 -2.19 35.13
C VAL A 145 -47.17 -2.70 34.17
N PRO A 146 -46.14 -3.42 34.66
CA PRO A 146 -45.91 -3.87 36.05
C PRO A 146 -45.37 -2.76 36.97
N ALA A 147 -45.78 -2.79 38.25
CA ALA A 147 -45.34 -1.85 39.28
C ALA A 147 -44.03 -2.26 39.99
N THR A 148 -43.31 -3.24 39.45
CA THR A 148 -42.09 -3.82 40.03
C THR A 148 -41.03 -3.99 38.95
N SER A 149 -39.76 -3.77 39.31
CA SER A 149 -38.63 -3.92 38.37
C SER A 149 -38.49 -5.38 37.91
N GLN A 150 -38.46 -5.59 36.61
CA GLN A 150 -38.33 -6.91 35.97
C GLN A 150 -37.95 -6.77 34.49
N SER A 151 -37.67 -7.89 33.82
CA SER A 151 -37.58 -7.88 32.37
C SER A 151 -38.94 -7.57 31.73
N PHE A 152 -38.95 -7.09 30.48
CA PHE A 152 -40.18 -6.75 29.78
C PHE A 152 -41.17 -7.93 29.77
N PRO A 153 -42.38 -7.74 30.34
CA PRO A 153 -43.47 -8.71 30.21
C PRO A 153 -44.13 -8.59 28.83
N ALA A 154 -45.10 -9.48 28.55
CA ALA A 154 -45.86 -9.45 27.29
C ALA A 154 -46.62 -8.12 27.05
N THR A 155 -47.07 -7.47 28.13
CA THR A 155 -47.83 -6.21 28.06
C THR A 155 -47.35 -5.24 29.13
N ILE A 156 -47.14 -3.99 28.76
CA ILE A 156 -46.84 -2.88 29.67
C ILE A 156 -47.87 -1.78 29.43
N THR A 157 -48.48 -1.31 30.52
CA THR A 157 -49.43 -0.20 30.51
C THR A 157 -48.84 0.95 31.32
N LEU A 158 -48.51 2.05 30.66
CA LEU A 158 -48.01 3.26 31.32
C LEU A 158 -49.18 4.16 31.72
N ASP A 159 -49.23 4.57 32.99
CA ASP A 159 -50.22 5.52 33.51
C ASP A 159 -49.67 6.95 33.41
N ASN A 160 -50.55 7.93 33.19
CA ASN A 160 -50.17 9.33 33.03
C ASN A 160 -49.90 10.05 34.37
N ARG A 161 -50.27 9.43 35.49
CA ARG A 161 -49.93 9.91 36.85
C ARG A 161 -48.49 9.60 37.22
N ASP A 162 -47.93 8.55 36.63
CA ASP A 162 -46.53 8.19 36.82
C ASP A 162 -45.59 9.05 35.97
N LEU A 163 -44.38 9.23 36.47
CA LEU A 163 -43.29 9.83 35.72
C LEU A 163 -42.46 8.73 35.08
N THR A 164 -42.29 8.78 33.76
CA THR A 164 -41.57 7.74 33.01
C THR A 164 -40.43 8.30 32.20
N ARG A 165 -39.40 7.48 32.02
CA ARG A 165 -38.32 7.71 31.06
C ARG A 165 -38.07 6.43 30.27
N THR A 166 -38.42 6.47 28.99
CA THR A 166 -38.23 5.36 28.04
C THR A 166 -37.00 5.61 27.19
N VAL A 167 -36.11 4.62 27.10
CA VAL A 167 -34.91 4.65 26.23
C VAL A 167 -35.10 3.65 25.09
N THR A 168 -35.06 4.12 23.85
CA THR A 168 -35.16 3.25 22.66
C THR A 168 -33.87 2.47 22.41
N LEU A 169 -33.94 1.40 21.64
CA LEU A 169 -32.75 0.66 21.21
C LEU A 169 -31.83 1.57 20.38
N ALA A 170 -32.38 2.42 19.52
CA ALA A 170 -31.63 3.41 18.77
C ALA A 170 -30.94 4.42 19.69
N GLU A 171 -31.63 4.94 20.70
CA GLU A 171 -31.03 5.85 21.68
C GLU A 171 -29.88 5.17 22.44
N LEU A 172 -30.11 3.96 22.95
CA LEU A 172 -29.09 3.18 23.64
C LEU A 172 -27.88 2.94 22.72
N LYS A 173 -28.09 2.54 21.47
CA LYS A 173 -27.04 2.26 20.49
C LYS A 173 -26.27 3.53 20.07
N ASN A 174 -26.97 4.65 19.89
CA ASN A 174 -26.34 5.94 19.60
C ASN A 174 -25.43 6.37 20.76
N ARG A 175 -25.95 6.30 21.99
CA ARG A 175 -25.20 6.68 23.19
C ARG A 175 -24.12 5.68 23.56
N ALA A 176 -24.28 4.42 23.18
CA ALA A 176 -23.27 3.38 23.33
C ALA A 176 -22.16 3.43 22.29
N GLY A 177 -22.23 4.34 21.31
CA GLY A 177 -21.25 4.41 20.24
C GLY A 177 -21.32 3.23 19.27
N CYS A 178 -22.44 2.50 19.24
CA CYS A 178 -22.72 1.55 18.17
C CYS A 178 -22.83 2.28 16.81
N TYR A 179 -23.21 3.55 16.87
CA TYR A 179 -23.27 4.48 15.74
C TYR A 179 -22.34 5.67 15.99
N GLY A 180 -21.04 5.47 15.84
CA GLY A 180 -20.07 6.57 15.90
C GLY A 180 -19.04 6.48 17.02
N SER A 181 -18.25 7.55 17.14
CA SER A 181 -16.79 7.63 17.31
C SER A 181 -16.10 7.01 18.54
N THR A 182 -16.77 6.19 19.35
CA THR A 182 -16.12 5.40 20.43
C THR A 182 -15.89 3.93 20.06
N GLN A 183 -16.64 3.38 19.09
CA GLN A 183 -16.23 2.27 18.19
C GLN A 183 -16.99 2.31 16.85
N GLY A 184 -17.29 3.51 16.33
CA GLY A 184 -18.19 3.69 15.20
C GLY A 184 -17.61 4.21 13.88
N ARG A 185 -18.55 4.32 12.92
CA ARG A 185 -18.41 4.60 11.48
C ARG A 185 -17.26 3.84 10.81
N LEU A 186 -17.61 2.94 9.89
CA LEU A 186 -16.63 2.21 9.08
C LEU A 186 -15.57 3.16 8.51
N LYS A 187 -14.31 2.85 8.78
CA LYS A 187 -13.15 3.61 8.34
C LYS A 187 -12.00 2.69 7.94
N ILE A 188 -11.17 3.18 7.03
CA ILE A 188 -9.88 2.60 6.68
C ILE A 188 -8.83 3.21 7.62
N LEU A 189 -8.16 2.37 8.41
CA LEU A 189 -7.23 2.76 9.47
C LEU A 189 -5.86 3.19 8.92
N ASN A 190 -5.47 2.71 7.74
CA ASN A 190 -4.23 3.10 7.09
C ASN A 190 -4.25 4.60 6.78
N ASN A 191 -3.21 5.32 7.19
CA ASN A 191 -2.99 6.71 6.78
C ASN A 191 -2.06 6.81 5.57
N GLU A 192 -1.17 5.85 5.42
CA GLU A 192 -0.25 5.69 4.30
C GLU A 192 -0.03 4.20 4.04
N LEU A 193 0.51 3.90 2.86
CA LEU A 193 1.04 2.58 2.55
C LEU A 193 2.55 2.56 2.86
N PRO A 194 3.11 1.43 3.32
CA PRO A 194 4.56 1.28 3.43
C PRO A 194 5.24 1.70 2.13
N LYS A 195 6.38 2.39 2.23
CA LYS A 195 7.17 2.72 1.05
C LYS A 195 7.74 1.44 0.45
N GLY A 196 7.56 1.26 -0.86
CA GLY A 196 8.10 0.15 -1.62
C GLY A 196 9.47 0.47 -2.20
N CYS A 197 10.18 -0.57 -2.61
CA CYS A 197 11.44 -0.51 -3.31
C CYS A 197 11.29 -1.20 -4.67
N SER A 198 11.69 -0.52 -5.75
CA SER A 198 11.66 -1.14 -7.09
C SER A 198 12.47 -2.45 -7.11
N GLY A 199 11.91 -3.49 -7.71
CA GLY A 199 12.48 -4.84 -7.80
C GLY A 199 12.47 -5.67 -6.51
N THR A 200 12.02 -5.12 -5.38
CA THR A 200 12.01 -5.81 -4.08
C THR A 200 10.61 -6.31 -3.73
N ALA A 201 10.51 -7.47 -3.09
CA ALA A 201 9.23 -7.97 -2.61
C ALA A 201 8.55 -6.97 -1.67
N TYR A 202 7.27 -6.71 -1.93
CA TYR A 202 6.43 -5.76 -1.21
C TYR A 202 5.20 -6.47 -0.65
N SER A 203 4.81 -6.09 0.56
CA SER A 203 3.56 -6.54 1.18
C SER A 203 2.99 -5.43 2.05
N ALA A 204 1.71 -5.15 1.88
CA ALA A 204 0.95 -4.23 2.72
C ALA A 204 -0.47 -4.76 2.94
N THR A 205 -1.03 -4.50 4.11
CA THR A 205 -2.40 -4.88 4.46
C THR A 205 -3.24 -3.63 4.75
N ILE A 206 -4.43 -3.61 4.19
CA ILE A 206 -5.46 -2.64 4.53
C ILE A 206 -6.18 -3.09 5.78
N PHE A 207 -6.26 -2.22 6.78
CA PHE A 207 -6.99 -2.45 8.01
C PHE A 207 -8.24 -1.60 8.05
N ALA A 208 -9.38 -2.21 8.34
CA ALA A 208 -10.64 -1.53 8.58
C ALA A 208 -11.02 -1.59 10.07
N GLY A 209 -11.75 -0.57 10.52
CA GLY A 209 -12.27 -0.48 11.88
C GLY A 209 -13.59 0.29 11.93
N GLY A 210 -14.33 0.12 13.03
CA GLY A 210 -15.71 0.62 13.14
C GLY A 210 -16.68 -0.15 12.25
N GLY A 211 -17.95 0.27 12.18
CA GLY A 211 -18.98 -0.46 11.43
C GLY A 211 -19.32 -1.81 12.05
N VAL A 212 -19.97 -2.69 11.29
CA VAL A 212 -20.32 -4.06 11.73
C VAL A 212 -19.36 -5.08 11.13
N PRO A 213 -18.42 -5.67 11.91
CA PRO A 213 -17.59 -6.76 11.42
C PRO A 213 -18.42 -8.05 11.21
N PRO A 214 -18.02 -8.94 10.27
CA PRO A 214 -16.78 -8.92 9.47
C PRO A 214 -16.79 -7.89 8.32
N TYR A 215 -15.62 -7.63 7.73
CA TYR A 215 -15.47 -6.79 6.54
C TYR A 215 -15.27 -7.68 5.30
N PRO A 216 -16.34 -8.15 4.64
CA PRO A 216 -16.23 -9.19 3.62
C PRO A 216 -15.66 -8.70 2.28
N THR A 217 -15.62 -7.40 2.03
CA THR A 217 -15.29 -6.86 0.71
C THR A 217 -14.26 -5.74 0.78
N TYR A 218 -13.18 -5.92 0.03
CA TYR A 218 -12.14 -4.94 -0.25
C TYR A 218 -12.03 -4.77 -1.76
N THR A 219 -12.03 -3.53 -2.23
CA THR A 219 -11.75 -3.19 -3.63
C THR A 219 -10.60 -2.21 -3.68
N ILE A 220 -9.46 -2.65 -4.23
CA ILE A 220 -8.22 -1.88 -4.30
C ILE A 220 -7.89 -1.66 -5.78
N THR A 221 -7.75 -0.40 -6.18
CA THR A 221 -7.50 0.03 -7.56
C THR A 221 -6.33 1.02 -7.63
N GLY A 222 -5.77 1.25 -8.83
CA GLY A 222 -4.58 2.10 -9.01
C GLY A 222 -3.24 1.37 -8.96
N LEU A 223 -3.24 0.03 -9.03
CA LEU A 223 -2.04 -0.83 -9.05
C LEU A 223 -1.62 -1.28 -10.47
N ALA A 224 -2.37 -0.89 -11.50
CA ALA A 224 -2.05 -1.28 -12.87
C ALA A 224 -0.68 -0.73 -13.30
N GLY A 225 0.16 -1.59 -13.86
CA GLY A 225 1.51 -1.21 -14.31
C GLY A 225 2.55 -1.07 -13.19
N THR A 226 2.18 -1.21 -11.91
CA THR A 226 3.17 -1.11 -10.82
C THR A 226 3.88 -2.42 -10.53
N GLY A 227 3.41 -3.57 -11.02
CA GLY A 227 3.91 -4.90 -10.63
C GLY A 227 3.35 -5.44 -9.31
N LEU A 228 2.33 -4.78 -8.76
CA LEU A 228 1.62 -5.19 -7.55
C LEU A 228 0.19 -5.63 -7.89
N SER A 229 -0.36 -6.52 -7.07
CA SER A 229 -1.75 -6.96 -7.14
C SER A 229 -2.38 -6.94 -5.75
N ALA A 230 -3.71 -6.93 -5.72
CA ALA A 230 -4.48 -6.99 -4.48
C ALA A 230 -5.30 -8.28 -4.41
N LEU A 231 -5.29 -8.93 -3.24
CA LEU A 231 -6.13 -10.07 -2.90
C LEU A 231 -6.78 -9.82 -1.54
N GLY A 232 -8.08 -9.50 -1.56
CA GLY A 232 -8.79 -9.04 -0.37
C GLY A 232 -8.16 -7.76 0.18
N ALA A 233 -7.77 -7.79 1.45
CA ALA A 233 -7.14 -6.66 2.13
C ALA A 233 -5.63 -6.53 1.84
N ASN A 234 -4.99 -7.52 1.20
CA ASN A 234 -3.55 -7.55 1.03
C ASN A 234 -3.14 -7.05 -0.35
N ILE A 235 -2.12 -6.19 -0.39
CA ILE A 235 -1.41 -5.76 -1.58
C ILE A 235 -0.03 -6.42 -1.55
N SER A 236 0.35 -7.12 -2.62
CA SER A 236 1.65 -7.79 -2.71
C SER A 236 2.20 -7.84 -4.13
N GLY A 237 3.49 -8.15 -4.26
CA GLY A 237 4.20 -8.26 -5.54
C GLY A 237 5.60 -7.64 -5.46
N SER A 238 6.19 -7.33 -6.61
CA SER A 238 7.48 -6.64 -6.70
C SER A 238 7.30 -5.38 -7.56
N PRO A 239 7.40 -4.16 -6.99
CA PRO A 239 7.20 -2.93 -7.73
C PRO A 239 8.18 -2.79 -8.90
N LEU A 240 7.72 -2.47 -10.10
CA LEU A 240 8.59 -2.37 -11.29
C LEU A 240 9.09 -0.94 -11.53
N THR A 241 8.26 0.07 -11.25
CA THR A 241 8.55 1.47 -11.58
C THR A 241 8.59 2.32 -10.31
N THR A 242 9.57 3.21 -10.22
CA THR A 242 9.69 4.19 -9.12
C THR A 242 8.69 5.33 -9.30
N GLY A 243 8.29 5.96 -8.20
CA GLY A 243 7.35 7.09 -8.22
C GLY A 243 6.25 6.98 -7.16
N SER A 244 5.30 7.89 -7.25
CA SER A 244 4.13 7.94 -6.35
C SER A 244 2.87 7.57 -7.12
N PHE A 245 2.19 6.51 -6.68
CA PHE A 245 1.00 5.97 -7.31
C PHE A 245 -0.23 6.22 -6.41
N PRO A 246 -1.32 6.80 -6.93
CA PRO A 246 -2.56 6.92 -6.19
C PRO A 246 -3.24 5.54 -6.11
N VAL A 247 -3.52 5.08 -4.89
CA VAL A 247 -4.22 3.81 -4.63
C VAL A 247 -5.57 4.13 -4.01
N SER A 248 -6.66 3.74 -4.67
CA SER A 248 -8.02 3.91 -4.15
C SER A 248 -8.47 2.62 -3.49
N VAL A 249 -8.79 2.71 -2.20
CA VAL A 249 -9.23 1.59 -1.37
C VAL A 249 -10.68 1.81 -0.96
N GLN A 250 -11.54 0.83 -1.22
CA GLN A 250 -12.91 0.77 -0.75
C GLN A 250 -13.10 -0.46 0.15
N VAL A 251 -13.77 -0.27 1.29
CA VAL A 251 -14.12 -1.34 2.22
C VAL A 251 -15.60 -1.27 2.55
N THR A 252 -16.23 -2.45 2.65
CA THR A 252 -17.65 -2.61 3.02
C THR A 252 -17.78 -3.50 4.26
N ASP A 253 -18.62 -3.11 5.20
CA ASP A 253 -18.93 -3.87 6.42
C ASP A 253 -20.11 -4.84 6.23
N SER A 254 -20.51 -5.57 7.27
CA SER A 254 -21.62 -6.53 7.21
C SER A 254 -22.92 -6.00 7.81
N HIS A 255 -23.14 -4.69 7.87
CA HIS A 255 -24.36 -4.13 8.45
C HIS A 255 -25.61 -4.52 7.63
N THR A 256 -26.73 -4.76 8.33
CA THR A 256 -28.01 -5.13 7.72
C THR A 256 -29.12 -4.14 8.12
N PRO A 257 -30.07 -3.84 7.23
CA PRO A 257 -30.27 -4.42 5.90
C PRO A 257 -29.32 -3.88 4.82
N THR A 258 -28.64 -2.76 5.08
CA THR A 258 -27.77 -2.10 4.11
C THR A 258 -26.35 -1.99 4.68
N ALA A 259 -25.39 -2.61 4.00
CA ALA A 259 -23.99 -2.52 4.39
C ALA A 259 -23.46 -1.08 4.24
N THR A 260 -22.55 -0.70 5.12
CA THR A 260 -21.86 0.58 5.03
C THR A 260 -20.60 0.43 4.19
N THR A 261 -20.33 1.39 3.31
CA THR A 261 -19.10 1.43 2.50
C THR A 261 -18.34 2.72 2.76
N VAL A 262 -17.00 2.62 2.82
CA VAL A 262 -16.09 3.77 2.92
C VAL A 262 -15.00 3.65 1.86
N GLN A 263 -14.57 4.79 1.32
CA GLN A 263 -13.46 4.89 0.38
C GLN A 263 -12.38 5.82 0.95
N LYS A 264 -11.11 5.46 0.74
CA LYS A 264 -9.95 6.29 1.07
C LYS A 264 -8.91 6.17 -0.03
N ASN A 265 -8.40 7.31 -0.46
CA ASN A 265 -7.24 7.37 -1.35
C ASN A 265 -5.97 7.38 -0.49
N LEU A 266 -5.07 6.45 -0.79
CA LEU A 266 -3.74 6.35 -0.22
C LEU A 266 -2.70 6.61 -1.31
N THR A 267 -1.48 6.90 -0.91
CA THR A 267 -0.35 7.03 -1.83
C THR A 267 0.64 5.90 -1.59
N LEU A 268 0.93 5.13 -2.64
CA LEU A 268 2.05 4.20 -2.66
C LEU A 268 3.28 4.96 -3.16
N THR A 269 4.32 5.05 -2.34
CA THR A 269 5.61 5.58 -2.78
C THR A 269 6.57 4.44 -3.04
N VAL A 270 7.05 4.30 -4.27
CA VAL A 270 8.09 3.34 -4.66
C VAL A 270 9.38 4.10 -4.88
N ASN A 271 10.35 3.87 -4.00
CA ASN A 271 11.67 4.46 -4.12
C ASN A 271 12.55 3.63 -5.05
N SER A 272 13.53 4.30 -5.67
CA SER A 272 14.71 3.61 -6.15
C SER A 272 15.53 3.22 -4.93
N CYS A 273 15.37 1.98 -4.48
CA CYS A 273 16.25 1.41 -3.46
C CYS A 273 17.39 0.66 -4.13
N GLY A 274 17.80 1.12 -5.33
CA GLY A 274 18.76 0.47 -6.20
C GLY A 274 19.87 -0.13 -5.38
N ALA A 275 20.11 -1.43 -5.57
CA ALA A 275 21.31 -2.04 -5.04
C ALA A 275 22.49 -1.18 -5.50
N SER A 276 23.36 -0.78 -4.56
CA SER A 276 24.54 0.03 -4.87
C SER A 276 25.20 -0.56 -6.11
N LEU A 277 25.30 0.23 -7.19
CA LEU A 277 26.08 -0.17 -8.34
C LEU A 277 27.53 -0.33 -7.84
N PRO A 278 28.16 -1.49 -8.02
CA PRO A 278 29.59 -1.59 -7.76
C PRO A 278 30.30 -0.61 -8.71
N THR A 279 31.48 -0.13 -8.33
CA THR A 279 32.29 0.66 -9.27
C THR A 279 32.61 -0.20 -10.50
N PRO A 280 32.36 0.27 -11.73
CA PRO A 280 32.78 -0.44 -12.93
C PRO A 280 34.28 -0.74 -12.88
N THR A 281 34.66 -1.93 -13.35
CA THR A 281 36.08 -2.23 -13.57
C THR A 281 36.64 -1.35 -14.68
N ALA A 282 35.86 -1.09 -15.73
CA ALA A 282 36.15 -0.07 -16.72
C ALA A 282 34.85 0.56 -17.22
N ALA A 283 34.89 1.86 -17.53
CA ALA A 283 33.75 2.59 -18.06
C ALA A 283 34.21 3.64 -19.07
N TRP A 284 33.54 3.65 -20.22
CA TRP A 284 33.78 4.56 -21.34
C TRP A 284 32.46 5.21 -21.72
N ASN A 285 32.35 6.51 -21.41
CA ASN A 285 31.13 7.30 -21.59
C ASN A 285 31.12 8.12 -22.89
N PHE A 286 32.17 8.00 -23.70
CA PHE A 286 32.30 8.63 -25.02
C PHE A 286 32.04 10.14 -25.05
N ASN A 287 32.39 10.86 -23.98
CA ASN A 287 32.14 12.30 -23.86
C ASN A 287 33.32 13.19 -24.26
N GLU A 288 34.39 12.63 -24.84
CA GLU A 288 35.59 13.37 -25.24
C GLU A 288 35.33 14.30 -26.44
N GLY A 289 34.46 13.88 -27.37
CA GLY A 289 34.03 14.69 -28.52
C GLY A 289 35.08 14.98 -29.59
N ALA A 290 36.34 14.59 -29.39
CA ALA A 290 37.43 14.73 -30.35
C ALA A 290 38.59 13.76 -30.07
N GLY A 291 39.44 13.57 -31.09
CA GLY A 291 40.64 12.75 -30.98
C GLY A 291 40.38 11.24 -31.09
N ASN A 292 41.46 10.46 -30.95
CA ASN A 292 41.49 9.01 -31.15
C ASN A 292 41.67 8.22 -29.86
N THR A 293 41.38 8.83 -28.71
CA THR A 293 41.54 8.22 -27.40
C THR A 293 40.23 8.32 -26.65
N ILE A 294 39.81 7.22 -26.03
CA ILE A 294 38.63 7.17 -25.14
C ILE A 294 39.05 6.75 -23.73
N GLY A 295 38.43 7.28 -22.68
CA GLY A 295 38.74 6.87 -21.31
C GLY A 295 38.12 7.73 -20.21
N SER A 296 37.75 7.07 -19.10
CA SER A 296 37.74 7.70 -17.78
C SER A 296 38.77 6.97 -16.88
N GLY A 297 39.74 7.69 -16.31
CA GLY A 297 40.75 7.11 -15.42
C GLY A 297 41.86 6.29 -16.10
N SER A 298 42.18 5.10 -15.57
CA SER A 298 43.41 4.32 -15.87
C SER A 298 43.33 3.37 -17.07
N THR A 299 42.19 3.25 -17.77
CA THR A 299 42.03 2.39 -18.96
C THR A 299 41.75 3.20 -20.23
N LEU A 300 42.81 3.70 -20.85
CA LEU A 300 42.74 4.44 -22.12
C LEU A 300 42.61 3.48 -23.31
N GLY A 301 41.57 3.68 -24.12
CA GLY A 301 41.34 2.99 -25.38
C GLY A 301 41.83 3.82 -26.56
N THR A 302 42.28 3.16 -27.63
CA THR A 302 42.68 3.81 -28.88
C THR A 302 41.72 3.47 -29.99
N ILE A 303 41.17 4.50 -30.65
CA ILE A 303 40.31 4.37 -31.83
C ILE A 303 41.18 4.13 -33.06
N THR A 304 40.89 3.08 -33.82
CA THR A 304 41.48 2.81 -35.12
C THR A 304 40.78 3.62 -36.23
N GLY A 305 41.53 4.05 -37.24
CA GLY A 305 41.02 4.92 -38.30
C GLY A 305 40.73 6.35 -37.80
N THR A 306 39.82 7.06 -38.47
CA THR A 306 39.40 8.41 -38.05
C THR A 306 38.20 8.29 -37.11
N ALA A 307 38.25 8.92 -35.94
CA ALA A 307 37.13 8.91 -34.98
C ALA A 307 35.95 9.74 -35.50
N ASN A 308 34.75 9.17 -35.42
CA ASN A 308 33.51 9.84 -35.86
C ASN A 308 32.63 10.13 -34.64
N TRP A 309 32.93 11.23 -33.96
CA TRP A 309 32.17 11.71 -32.80
C TRP A 309 30.85 12.34 -33.25
N VAL A 310 29.75 11.96 -32.62
CA VAL A 310 28.42 12.50 -32.91
C VAL A 310 27.78 13.03 -31.63
N ALA A 311 27.35 14.28 -31.67
CA ALA A 311 26.74 14.93 -30.51
C ALA A 311 25.36 14.32 -30.20
N ARG A 312 25.04 14.22 -28.91
CA ARG A 312 23.75 13.76 -28.38
C ARG A 312 23.30 14.63 -27.20
N GLY A 313 22.14 14.32 -26.62
CA GLY A 313 21.68 14.97 -25.40
C GLY A 313 22.65 14.73 -24.24
N GLY A 314 23.39 15.77 -23.84
CA GLY A 314 24.27 15.70 -22.67
C GLY A 314 25.68 15.14 -22.91
N GLY A 315 26.10 14.93 -24.17
CA GLY A 315 27.40 14.32 -24.46
C GLY A 315 27.66 14.03 -25.93
N TYR A 316 28.53 13.05 -26.17
CA TYR A 316 28.80 12.50 -27.51
C TYR A 316 28.60 10.99 -27.48
N ALA A 317 28.44 10.42 -28.68
CA ALA A 317 28.53 9.00 -28.96
C ALA A 317 29.54 8.79 -30.09
N LEU A 318 30.02 7.56 -30.25
CA LEU A 318 30.97 7.24 -31.31
C LEU A 318 30.29 6.43 -32.41
N LEU A 319 30.38 6.91 -33.65
CA LEU A 319 29.96 6.18 -34.84
C LEU A 319 31.08 5.26 -35.31
N LEU A 320 30.81 3.97 -35.28
CA LEU A 320 31.67 2.95 -35.87
C LEU A 320 31.19 2.63 -37.28
N ASN A 321 32.10 2.72 -38.24
CA ASN A 321 31.78 2.71 -39.66
C ASN A 321 31.62 1.31 -40.27
N GLY A 322 31.65 0.25 -39.46
CA GLY A 322 31.54 -1.12 -39.95
C GLY A 322 32.73 -1.60 -40.78
N THR A 323 33.87 -0.90 -40.78
CA THR A 323 35.06 -1.32 -41.54
C THR A 323 36.34 -1.15 -40.71
N THR A 324 36.79 0.09 -40.55
CA THR A 324 38.11 0.42 -39.99
C THR A 324 38.05 0.95 -38.58
N ASN A 325 36.89 1.44 -38.12
CA ASN A 325 36.74 2.04 -36.80
C ASN A 325 36.32 1.03 -35.76
N TYR A 326 37.20 0.82 -34.79
CA TYR A 326 36.93 0.12 -33.54
C TYR A 326 37.89 0.67 -32.47
N ILE A 327 37.71 0.25 -31.22
CA ILE A 327 38.57 0.63 -30.12
C ILE A 327 39.28 -0.61 -29.60
N TYR A 328 40.58 -0.50 -29.34
CA TYR A 328 41.34 -1.53 -28.63
C TYR A 328 42.01 -0.96 -27.38
N PHE A 329 42.28 -1.85 -26.44
CA PHE A 329 42.94 -1.54 -25.18
C PHE A 329 44.20 -2.39 -25.03
N ASN A 330 45.34 -1.73 -24.72
CA ASN A 330 46.65 -2.38 -24.74
C ASN A 330 46.89 -3.31 -23.55
N ASP A 331 46.27 -3.06 -22.40
CA ASP A 331 46.43 -3.90 -21.22
C ASP A 331 45.57 -5.17 -21.32
N ILE A 332 46.12 -6.19 -21.98
CA ILE A 332 45.49 -7.49 -22.21
C ILE A 332 45.07 -8.16 -20.90
N ASN A 333 45.89 -8.04 -19.84
CA ASN A 333 45.68 -8.71 -18.57
C ASN A 333 44.64 -8.01 -17.70
N TYR A 334 44.47 -6.69 -17.87
CA TYR A 334 43.44 -5.96 -17.15
C TYR A 334 42.02 -6.47 -17.46
N PHE A 335 41.77 -6.96 -18.67
CA PHE A 335 40.45 -7.45 -19.10
C PHE A 335 40.27 -8.97 -19.01
N ASN A 336 41.29 -9.68 -18.52
CA ASN A 336 41.21 -11.09 -18.17
C ASN A 336 40.24 -11.30 -16.99
N ILE A 337 39.30 -12.23 -17.13
CA ILE A 337 38.30 -12.54 -16.09
C ILE A 337 38.60 -13.86 -15.38
N GLY A 338 39.60 -14.61 -15.83
CA GLY A 338 39.98 -15.88 -15.26
C GLY A 338 38.80 -16.84 -15.23
N THR A 339 38.58 -17.37 -14.04
CA THR A 339 37.42 -18.18 -13.69
C THR A 339 36.30 -17.38 -13.02
N GLY A 340 36.36 -16.05 -13.07
CA GLY A 340 35.43 -15.13 -12.43
C GLY A 340 34.19 -14.78 -13.25
N ASN A 341 33.36 -13.94 -12.65
CA ASN A 341 32.12 -13.41 -13.22
C ASN A 341 32.39 -12.18 -14.09
N VAL A 342 31.48 -11.89 -15.02
CA VAL A 342 31.56 -10.69 -15.86
C VAL A 342 30.19 -10.10 -16.14
N THR A 343 30.10 -8.77 -16.15
CA THR A 343 28.97 -8.03 -16.72
C THR A 343 29.50 -7.05 -17.76
N LEU A 344 28.91 -7.08 -18.95
CA LEU A 344 29.13 -6.11 -20.01
C LEU A 344 27.86 -5.31 -20.22
N SER A 345 27.98 -3.99 -20.30
CA SER A 345 26.88 -3.09 -20.61
C SER A 345 27.30 -2.12 -21.71
N ALA A 346 26.37 -1.79 -22.60
CA ALA A 346 26.56 -0.76 -23.62
C ALA A 346 25.23 -0.14 -24.01
N TRP A 347 25.24 1.11 -24.44
CA TRP A 347 24.20 1.67 -25.29
C TRP A 347 24.62 1.52 -26.74
N VAL A 348 23.71 1.01 -27.57
CA VAL A 348 23.99 0.69 -28.98
C VAL A 348 22.84 1.13 -29.88
N ASN A 349 23.17 1.53 -31.10
CA ASN A 349 22.20 1.88 -32.13
C ASN A 349 22.57 1.23 -33.46
N PHE A 350 21.64 0.45 -34.00
CA PHE A 350 21.82 -0.35 -35.22
C PHE A 350 21.42 0.40 -36.50
N SER A 351 21.93 1.61 -36.70
CA SER A 351 21.60 2.44 -37.88
C SER A 351 22.57 2.30 -39.06
N GLY A 352 23.71 1.63 -38.87
CA GLY A 352 24.73 1.51 -39.90
C GLY A 352 24.44 0.42 -40.94
N THR A 353 25.25 0.38 -41.99
CA THR A 353 25.26 -0.74 -42.96
C THR A 353 26.44 -1.67 -42.67
N PRO A 354 26.23 -2.99 -42.55
CA PRO A 354 27.32 -3.93 -42.33
C PRO A 354 28.20 -4.00 -43.58
N ALA A 355 29.52 -3.90 -43.40
CA ALA A 355 30.45 -4.15 -44.50
C ALA A 355 30.79 -5.63 -44.68
N GLN A 356 30.58 -6.44 -43.62
CA GLN A 356 30.83 -7.86 -43.62
C GLN A 356 29.52 -8.63 -43.46
N HIS A 357 29.18 -9.43 -44.47
CA HIS A 357 27.97 -10.24 -44.48
C HIS A 357 28.17 -11.50 -45.34
N TRP A 358 27.30 -12.49 -45.15
CA TRP A 358 27.33 -13.76 -45.87
C TRP A 358 25.93 -14.14 -46.32
N CYS A 359 25.81 -14.42 -47.61
CA CYS A 359 24.60 -15.01 -48.17
C CYS A 359 24.58 -16.52 -47.93
N ASP A 360 23.47 -16.99 -47.37
CA ASP A 360 23.07 -18.38 -47.36
C ASP A 360 21.99 -18.62 -48.42
N SER A 361 22.40 -19.20 -49.55
CA SER A 361 21.49 -19.52 -50.66
C SER A 361 20.49 -20.64 -50.30
N ALA A 362 20.74 -21.44 -49.27
CA ALA A 362 19.83 -22.52 -48.89
C ALA A 362 18.61 -21.98 -48.13
N THR A 363 18.82 -20.98 -47.27
CA THR A 363 17.72 -20.31 -46.53
C THR A 363 17.19 -19.09 -47.26
N GLY A 364 17.88 -18.62 -48.31
CA GLY A 364 17.51 -17.40 -49.03
C GLY A 364 17.69 -16.14 -48.18
N THR A 365 18.68 -16.15 -47.28
CA THR A 365 18.94 -15.05 -46.34
C THR A 365 20.38 -14.58 -46.42
N ASP A 366 20.59 -13.28 -46.24
CA ASP A 366 21.91 -12.69 -46.08
C ASP A 366 22.06 -12.19 -44.65
N MET A 367 23.16 -12.55 -44.01
CA MET A 367 23.37 -12.37 -42.58
C MET A 367 24.62 -11.54 -42.31
N ALA A 368 24.54 -10.65 -41.32
CA ALA A 368 25.68 -9.87 -40.84
C ALA A 368 25.87 -10.00 -39.34
N ILE A 369 27.12 -9.93 -38.89
CA ILE A 369 27.53 -9.99 -37.48
C ILE A 369 28.45 -8.82 -37.15
N GLY A 370 28.14 -8.08 -36.09
CA GLY A 370 28.89 -6.90 -35.65
C GLY A 370 29.23 -7.00 -34.17
N ALA A 371 30.51 -6.92 -33.84
CA ALA A 371 31.01 -7.06 -32.47
C ALA A 371 30.78 -5.77 -31.65
N ILE A 372 30.00 -5.83 -30.57
CA ILE A 372 29.70 -4.67 -29.73
C ILE A 372 30.89 -4.39 -28.79
N ALA A 373 31.18 -5.33 -27.89
CA ALA A 373 32.30 -5.24 -26.96
C ALA A 373 32.64 -6.62 -26.40
N GLY A 374 33.93 -6.85 -26.12
CA GLY A 374 34.39 -8.09 -25.50
C GLY A 374 35.86 -8.36 -25.76
N LYS A 375 36.27 -9.60 -25.49
CA LYS A 375 37.65 -10.05 -25.64
C LYS A 375 37.66 -11.49 -26.15
N GLY A 376 38.19 -11.70 -27.36
CA GLY A 376 38.45 -13.03 -27.91
C GLY A 376 37.20 -13.89 -28.16
N PHE A 377 36.03 -13.29 -28.42
CA PHE A 377 34.81 -14.02 -28.75
C PHE A 377 34.68 -14.25 -30.27
N LEU A 378 33.72 -15.09 -30.71
CA LEU A 378 33.55 -15.56 -32.09
C LEU A 378 34.73 -16.40 -32.63
N TYR A 379 34.44 -17.34 -33.55
CA TYR A 379 35.44 -18.26 -34.11
C TYR A 379 36.61 -17.53 -34.80
N PRO A 380 37.87 -17.98 -34.67
CA PRO A 380 38.39 -19.09 -33.86
C PRO A 380 38.90 -18.74 -32.43
N ALA A 381 38.43 -17.67 -31.78
CA ALA A 381 39.03 -17.18 -30.53
C ALA A 381 38.48 -17.82 -29.22
N ILE A 382 39.11 -17.51 -28.08
CA ILE A 382 38.71 -17.89 -26.71
C ILE A 382 38.30 -16.62 -25.97
N GLY A 383 37.10 -16.60 -25.37
CA GLY A 383 36.72 -15.49 -24.50
C GLY A 383 35.22 -15.22 -24.44
N TYR A 384 34.87 -13.95 -24.26
CA TYR A 384 33.53 -13.49 -23.95
C TYR A 384 33.22 -12.18 -24.68
N GLY A 385 31.97 -11.97 -25.07
CA GLY A 385 31.58 -10.70 -25.68
C GLY A 385 30.16 -10.67 -26.21
N MET A 386 29.71 -9.45 -26.49
CA MET A 386 28.42 -9.16 -27.08
C MET A 386 28.56 -8.83 -28.57
N TYR A 387 27.62 -9.27 -29.38
CA TYR A 387 27.51 -8.92 -30.78
C TYR A 387 26.05 -8.73 -31.19
N VAL A 388 25.85 -8.08 -32.32
CA VAL A 388 24.56 -8.01 -33.00
C VAL A 388 24.57 -8.93 -34.21
N THR A 389 23.42 -9.55 -34.48
CA THR A 389 23.11 -10.22 -35.74
C THR A 389 21.96 -9.48 -36.41
N GLN A 390 21.96 -9.46 -37.73
CA GLN A 390 20.86 -8.95 -38.53
C GLN A 390 20.78 -9.74 -39.83
N THR A 391 19.58 -9.79 -40.41
CA THR A 391 19.34 -10.49 -41.66
C THR A 391 18.59 -9.62 -42.66
N ARG A 392 18.74 -9.96 -43.95
CA ARG A 392 17.90 -9.43 -45.02
C ARG A 392 17.54 -10.54 -46.01
N PRO A 393 16.44 -10.39 -46.76
CA PRO A 393 16.11 -11.32 -47.82
C PRO A 393 17.21 -11.40 -48.88
N CYS A 394 17.59 -12.61 -49.26
CA CYS A 394 18.56 -12.83 -50.33
C CYS A 394 18.20 -14.07 -51.17
N PRO A 395 17.32 -13.91 -52.18
CA PRO A 395 16.89 -15.02 -53.04
C PRO A 395 18.04 -15.73 -53.78
N SER A 396 19.13 -15.02 -54.05
CA SER A 396 20.38 -15.59 -54.54
C SER A 396 21.55 -14.72 -54.09
N CYS A 397 22.74 -15.30 -53.92
CA CYS A 397 23.92 -14.56 -53.44
C CYS A 397 24.45 -13.47 -54.38
N THR A 398 23.87 -13.35 -55.57
CA THR A 398 24.13 -12.27 -56.52
C THR A 398 22.99 -11.23 -56.56
N SER A 399 21.89 -11.45 -55.83
CA SER A 399 20.68 -10.62 -55.88
C SER A 399 20.03 -10.44 -54.50
N CYS A 400 20.80 -10.09 -53.48
CA CYS A 400 20.23 -9.71 -52.18
C CYS A 400 19.49 -8.38 -52.29
N SER A 401 18.27 -8.29 -51.73
CA SER A 401 17.42 -7.10 -51.83
C SER A 401 16.60 -6.90 -50.55
N GLY A 402 16.18 -5.66 -50.29
CA GLY A 402 15.42 -5.31 -49.08
C GLY A 402 16.28 -4.75 -47.95
N ALA A 403 15.59 -4.15 -46.97
CA ALA A 403 16.22 -3.53 -45.81
C ALA A 403 16.73 -4.59 -44.81
N TRP A 404 17.82 -4.25 -44.11
CA TRP A 404 18.27 -5.01 -42.96
C TRP A 404 17.21 -4.97 -41.85
N SER A 405 16.96 -6.13 -41.26
CA SER A 405 15.99 -6.32 -40.19
C SER A 405 16.45 -7.44 -39.25
N ASN A 406 15.59 -7.85 -38.31
CA ASN A 406 15.89 -8.91 -37.34
C ASN A 406 17.15 -8.65 -36.52
N TYR A 407 17.35 -7.41 -36.08
CA TYR A 407 18.43 -7.02 -35.19
C TYR A 407 18.27 -7.75 -33.85
N LYS A 408 19.12 -8.76 -33.61
CA LYS A 408 19.19 -9.49 -32.35
C LYS A 408 20.55 -9.27 -31.73
N VAL A 409 20.56 -9.06 -30.41
CA VAL A 409 21.81 -8.98 -29.65
C VAL A 409 22.07 -10.34 -29.05
N ALA A 410 23.33 -10.74 -29.04
CA ALA A 410 23.76 -12.00 -28.49
C ALA A 410 24.94 -11.79 -27.55
N PHE A 411 24.99 -12.59 -26.49
CA PHE A 411 26.18 -12.76 -25.66
C PHE A 411 26.71 -14.17 -25.86
N GLN A 412 28.02 -14.28 -26.08
CA GLN A 412 28.68 -15.56 -26.28
C GLN A 412 29.84 -15.73 -25.32
N LEU A 413 29.94 -16.94 -24.78
CA LEU A 413 31.12 -17.49 -24.13
C LEU A 413 31.68 -18.59 -25.04
N ARG A 414 32.97 -18.51 -25.34
CA ARG A 414 33.62 -19.44 -26.26
C ARG A 414 34.92 -19.97 -25.68
N ASN A 415 35.08 -21.29 -25.67
CA ASN A 415 36.37 -21.93 -25.43
C ASN A 415 36.64 -23.03 -26.47
N PRO A 416 37.57 -22.83 -27.41
CA PRO A 416 37.87 -23.81 -28.46
C PRO A 416 38.57 -25.07 -27.93
N ALA A 417 39.13 -25.07 -26.70
CA ALA A 417 39.75 -26.26 -26.14
C ALA A 417 38.76 -27.43 -25.95
N ASN A 418 37.46 -27.14 -25.79
CA ASN A 418 36.43 -28.12 -25.46
C ASN A 418 35.22 -28.14 -26.40
N SER A 419 35.25 -27.42 -27.54
CA SER A 419 34.07 -27.17 -28.40
C SER A 419 32.87 -26.46 -27.73
N ASP A 420 33.01 -26.04 -26.47
CA ASP A 420 31.97 -25.35 -25.70
C ASP A 420 31.74 -23.93 -26.23
N ILE A 421 30.55 -23.71 -26.80
CA ILE A 421 30.05 -22.41 -27.24
C ILE A 421 28.67 -22.24 -26.59
N HIS A 422 28.58 -21.33 -25.63
CA HIS A 422 27.30 -20.93 -25.03
C HIS A 422 26.90 -19.59 -25.63
N SER A 423 25.67 -19.49 -26.14
CA SER A 423 25.17 -18.25 -26.73
C SER A 423 23.72 -18.02 -26.31
N VAL A 424 23.45 -16.78 -25.89
CA VAL A 424 22.13 -16.30 -25.50
C VAL A 424 21.78 -15.12 -26.39
N TYR A 425 20.66 -15.20 -27.11
CA TYR A 425 20.15 -14.18 -28.02
C TYR A 425 18.98 -13.42 -27.39
N SER A 426 18.72 -12.20 -27.85
CA SER A 426 17.52 -11.48 -27.47
C SER A 426 16.26 -12.17 -28.00
N ASP A 427 15.22 -12.21 -27.16
CA ASP A 427 13.90 -12.76 -27.49
C ASP A 427 13.31 -11.94 -28.65
N SER A 428 13.34 -10.62 -28.45
CA SER A 428 12.76 -9.65 -29.36
C SER A 428 13.75 -9.16 -30.40
N VAL A 429 13.22 -8.85 -31.58
CA VAL A 429 13.92 -8.04 -32.58
C VAL A 429 13.95 -6.61 -32.09
N ILE A 430 15.13 -6.00 -32.10
CA ILE A 430 15.31 -4.59 -31.76
C ILE A 430 15.00 -3.75 -33.00
N ALA A 431 14.29 -2.65 -32.82
CA ALA A 431 14.03 -1.73 -33.92
C ALA A 431 15.35 -1.10 -34.40
N GLY A 432 15.64 -1.23 -35.69
CA GLY A 432 16.80 -0.58 -36.31
C GLY A 432 16.70 0.94 -36.18
N GLY A 433 17.85 1.60 -36.00
CA GLY A 433 17.92 3.06 -35.84
C GLY A 433 17.54 3.60 -34.46
N SER A 434 17.08 2.76 -33.53
CA SER A 434 16.79 3.14 -32.14
C SER A 434 17.96 2.79 -31.21
N TRP A 435 18.15 3.60 -30.16
CA TRP A 435 19.04 3.26 -29.07
C TRP A 435 18.46 2.12 -28.23
N ALA A 436 19.33 1.18 -27.88
CA ALA A 436 19.02 0.10 -26.96
C ALA A 436 20.13 -0.03 -25.92
N HIS A 437 19.74 -0.13 -24.66
CA HIS A 437 20.65 -0.53 -23.59
C HIS A 437 20.74 -2.04 -23.56
N VAL A 438 21.94 -2.57 -23.73
CA VAL A 438 22.20 -4.01 -23.75
C VAL A 438 23.10 -4.36 -22.57
N VAL A 439 22.71 -5.39 -21.83
CA VAL A 439 23.49 -5.89 -20.69
C VAL A 439 23.58 -7.39 -20.74
N ALA A 440 24.79 -7.93 -20.69
CA ALA A 440 25.04 -9.36 -20.59
C ALA A 440 25.80 -9.69 -19.31
N VAL A 441 25.40 -10.77 -18.64
CA VAL A 441 25.95 -11.21 -17.36
C VAL A 441 26.33 -12.67 -17.43
N LEU A 442 27.52 -12.99 -16.93
CA LEU A 442 27.93 -14.33 -16.51
C LEU A 442 28.01 -14.35 -14.98
N ASP A 443 27.08 -15.05 -14.36
CA ASP A 443 27.05 -15.36 -12.94
C ASP A 443 27.25 -16.85 -12.71
N ARG A 444 28.48 -17.28 -12.49
CA ARG A 444 28.80 -18.70 -12.30
C ARG A 444 28.17 -19.29 -11.03
N ASN A 445 27.73 -18.44 -10.10
CA ASN A 445 27.15 -18.84 -8.82
C ASN A 445 25.62 -18.81 -8.81
N ALA A 446 24.98 -18.47 -9.94
CA ALA A 446 23.53 -18.35 -10.01
C ALA A 446 22.82 -19.69 -9.71
N SER A 447 21.71 -19.59 -8.99
CA SER A 447 20.76 -20.68 -8.75
C SER A 447 19.35 -20.20 -9.07
N PRO A 448 18.60 -20.87 -9.95
CA PRO A 448 18.95 -22.12 -10.63
C PRO A 448 20.09 -21.96 -11.66
N ALA A 449 20.74 -23.07 -12.04
CA ALA A 449 21.86 -23.05 -13.00
C ALA A 449 21.48 -22.48 -14.39
N THR A 450 20.19 -22.48 -14.72
CA THR A 450 19.61 -21.82 -15.91
C THR A 450 19.69 -20.30 -15.87
N ASP A 451 20.23 -19.70 -14.82
CA ASP A 451 20.38 -18.25 -14.68
C ASP A 451 21.85 -17.81 -14.70
N GLN A 452 22.77 -18.70 -15.06
CA GLN A 452 24.21 -18.41 -15.04
C GLN A 452 24.64 -17.48 -16.17
N ILE A 453 23.95 -17.50 -17.30
CA ILE A 453 24.10 -16.49 -18.36
C ILE A 453 22.80 -15.69 -18.43
N LYS A 454 22.88 -14.37 -18.48
CA LYS A 454 21.70 -13.50 -18.58
C LYS A 454 21.93 -12.42 -19.63
N LEU A 455 20.87 -12.05 -20.34
CA LEU A 455 20.86 -10.96 -21.29
C LEU A 455 19.66 -10.05 -20.98
N TYR A 456 19.86 -8.74 -21.02
CA TYR A 456 18.83 -7.74 -20.81
C TYR A 456 18.86 -6.73 -21.96
N ILE A 457 17.68 -6.36 -22.45
CA ILE A 457 17.48 -5.31 -23.44
C ILE A 457 16.54 -4.28 -22.82
N ASN A 458 16.99 -3.03 -22.68
CA ASN A 458 16.22 -1.94 -22.06
C ASN A 458 15.62 -2.34 -20.70
N ASN A 459 16.45 -2.90 -19.82
CA ASN A 459 16.07 -3.43 -18.50
C ASN A 459 15.10 -4.63 -18.50
N VAL A 460 14.79 -5.21 -19.67
CA VAL A 460 13.96 -6.42 -19.76
C VAL A 460 14.86 -7.64 -19.91
N LYS A 461 14.81 -8.55 -18.93
CA LYS A 461 15.51 -9.85 -18.99
C LYS A 461 14.96 -10.67 -20.16
N GLN A 462 15.85 -11.21 -20.98
CA GLN A 462 15.54 -12.10 -22.09
C GLN A 462 15.39 -13.54 -21.56
N THR A 463 14.46 -14.30 -22.11
CA THR A 463 13.96 -15.59 -21.58
C THR A 463 13.67 -16.66 -22.63
N ASP A 464 14.06 -16.46 -23.90
CA ASP A 464 13.84 -17.43 -24.98
C ASP A 464 14.39 -18.81 -24.61
N ALA A 465 13.51 -19.81 -24.50
CA ALA A 465 13.85 -21.15 -24.02
C ALA A 465 14.81 -21.94 -24.94
N SER A 466 15.05 -21.46 -26.17
CA SER A 466 16.06 -22.03 -27.08
C SER A 466 17.48 -21.57 -26.76
N ASN A 467 17.64 -20.54 -25.92
CA ASN A 467 18.96 -20.06 -25.51
C ASN A 467 19.65 -21.00 -24.53
N ASP A 468 20.97 -21.04 -24.63
CA ASP A 468 21.80 -21.77 -23.69
C ASP A 468 22.15 -20.88 -22.49
N TYR A 469 21.22 -20.81 -21.53
CA TYR A 469 21.40 -20.04 -20.30
C TYR A 469 22.20 -20.79 -19.22
N GLN A 470 22.52 -22.06 -19.45
CA GLN A 470 23.15 -22.93 -18.47
C GLN A 470 24.67 -23.02 -18.66
N TYR A 471 25.39 -23.17 -17.56
CA TYR A 471 26.82 -23.44 -17.56
C TYR A 471 27.17 -24.55 -16.56
N THR A 472 27.12 -25.81 -17.01
CA THR A 472 27.03 -26.99 -16.12
C THR A 472 28.36 -27.66 -15.68
N SER A 473 29.54 -27.14 -16.07
CA SER A 473 30.91 -27.38 -15.52
C SER A 473 31.52 -28.81 -15.57
N PRO A 474 32.87 -28.95 -15.43
CA PRO A 474 33.39 -29.56 -14.19
C PRO A 474 34.41 -28.75 -13.34
N THR A 475 35.18 -27.79 -13.88
CA THR A 475 35.97 -26.80 -13.10
C THR A 475 36.17 -25.50 -13.90
N ALA A 476 35.07 -24.74 -14.09
CA ALA A 476 35.01 -23.32 -14.46
C ALA A 476 36.09 -22.82 -15.45
N LEU A 477 35.82 -22.87 -16.75
CA LEU A 477 36.75 -22.48 -17.81
C LEU A 477 37.39 -21.10 -17.56
N ASN A 478 38.70 -21.05 -17.77
CA ASN A 478 39.48 -19.82 -17.73
C ASN A 478 39.35 -19.10 -19.09
N PHE A 479 38.86 -17.87 -19.09
CA PHE A 479 38.74 -17.04 -20.29
C PHE A 479 39.92 -16.08 -20.49
N ASP A 480 40.98 -16.21 -19.72
CA ASP A 480 42.23 -15.49 -19.93
C ASP A 480 42.85 -15.87 -21.26
N ASN A 481 43.20 -14.85 -22.03
CA ASN A 481 43.72 -15.02 -23.37
C ASN A 481 44.55 -13.80 -23.78
N THR A 482 45.25 -13.91 -24.90
CA THR A 482 46.16 -12.87 -25.41
C THR A 482 45.47 -11.85 -26.33
N PHE A 483 44.18 -12.01 -26.65
CA PHE A 483 43.46 -11.02 -27.47
C PHE A 483 43.26 -9.73 -26.68
N LYS A 484 43.29 -8.58 -27.35
CA LYS A 484 42.89 -7.32 -26.70
C LYS A 484 41.40 -7.31 -26.42
N PHE A 485 40.99 -6.59 -25.38
CA PHE A 485 39.61 -6.15 -25.27
C PHE A 485 39.36 -5.13 -26.37
N THR A 486 38.21 -5.23 -27.02
CA THR A 486 37.81 -4.35 -28.10
C THR A 486 36.36 -3.91 -27.94
N ILE A 487 36.07 -2.69 -28.38
CA ILE A 487 34.72 -2.18 -28.60
C ILE A 487 34.59 -1.99 -30.11
N GLY A 488 33.55 -2.54 -30.72
CA GLY A 488 33.32 -2.36 -32.15
C GLY A 488 34.04 -3.32 -33.09
N ALA A 489 34.80 -4.28 -32.56
CA ALA A 489 35.45 -5.34 -33.34
C ALA A 489 35.63 -6.57 -32.48
N ARG A 490 35.87 -7.71 -33.13
CA ARG A 490 36.11 -9.00 -32.47
C ARG A 490 37.47 -9.06 -31.74
N HIS A 491 38.52 -8.55 -32.39
CA HIS A 491 39.90 -8.51 -31.90
C HIS A 491 40.69 -7.43 -32.65
N ASP A 492 41.87 -7.09 -32.16
CA ASP A 492 42.77 -6.18 -32.85
C ASP A 492 43.43 -6.87 -34.07
N GLY A 493 43.36 -6.24 -35.25
CA GLY A 493 44.15 -6.69 -36.40
C GLY A 493 43.43 -7.06 -37.69
N GLY A 494 42.23 -6.55 -37.97
CA GLY A 494 41.74 -6.30 -39.34
C GLY A 494 41.81 -7.46 -40.37
N SER A 495 41.84 -8.72 -39.93
CA SER A 495 41.67 -9.84 -40.85
C SER A 495 40.25 -9.84 -41.39
N GLY A 496 39.99 -10.57 -42.49
CA GLY A 496 38.65 -10.72 -43.08
C GLY A 496 37.58 -11.35 -42.17
N TYR A 497 37.82 -11.48 -40.86
CA TYR A 497 36.89 -11.96 -39.82
C TYR A 497 36.91 -11.03 -38.59
N GLY A 498 37.05 -9.72 -38.81
CA GLY A 498 37.07 -8.70 -37.76
C GLY A 498 35.68 -8.37 -37.17
N PHE A 499 34.61 -8.69 -37.90
CA PHE A 499 33.21 -8.38 -37.54
C PHE A 499 33.03 -6.94 -37.00
N PRO A 500 33.52 -5.93 -37.73
CA PRO A 500 33.44 -4.54 -37.28
C PRO A 500 31.99 -4.10 -37.09
N TYR A 501 31.70 -3.39 -36.01
CA TYR A 501 30.38 -2.87 -35.70
C TYR A 501 30.03 -1.67 -36.58
N TRP A 502 28.76 -1.60 -36.99
CA TRP A 502 28.21 -0.52 -37.81
C TRP A 502 27.12 0.21 -37.04
N GLY A 503 27.38 1.44 -36.61
CA GLY A 503 26.41 2.24 -35.87
C GLY A 503 27.00 2.94 -34.67
N TYR A 504 26.13 3.49 -33.85
CA TYR A 504 26.53 4.29 -32.69
C TYR A 504 26.70 3.41 -31.46
N ILE A 505 27.77 3.68 -30.70
CA ILE A 505 28.02 3.08 -29.39
C ILE A 505 28.23 4.19 -28.37
N ASP A 506 27.74 3.95 -27.16
CA ASP A 506 27.89 4.82 -26.02
C ASP A 506 27.91 4.05 -24.69
N ASP A 507 28.36 4.70 -23.62
CA ASP A 507 28.28 4.27 -22.22
C ASP A 507 28.60 2.78 -22.03
N VAL A 508 29.75 2.36 -22.54
CA VAL A 508 30.23 0.97 -22.44
C VAL A 508 30.87 0.76 -21.08
N GLN A 509 30.42 -0.24 -20.34
CA GLN A 509 30.90 -0.55 -19.00
C GLN A 509 31.20 -2.05 -18.86
N LEU A 510 32.29 -2.34 -18.16
CA LEU A 510 32.71 -3.69 -17.79
C LEU A 510 32.79 -3.81 -16.27
N TYR A 511 32.23 -4.88 -15.74
CA TYR A 511 32.38 -5.28 -14.35
C TYR A 511 32.96 -6.69 -14.31
N LYS A 512 34.01 -6.91 -13.52
CA LYS A 512 34.45 -8.27 -13.14
C LYS A 512 33.60 -8.83 -11.99
N ALA A 513 32.29 -8.64 -12.09
CA ALA A 513 31.28 -9.07 -11.14
C ALA A 513 29.98 -9.35 -11.90
N ALA A 514 29.14 -10.21 -11.34
CA ALA A 514 27.78 -10.42 -11.85
C ALA A 514 26.85 -9.37 -11.22
N LEU A 515 26.27 -8.49 -12.03
CA LEU A 515 25.25 -7.57 -11.55
C LEU A 515 23.93 -8.30 -11.34
N THR A 516 23.26 -7.94 -10.24
CA THR A 516 21.89 -8.39 -9.95
C THR A 516 20.88 -7.67 -10.83
N ASP A 517 19.70 -8.25 -11.00
CA ASP A 517 18.58 -7.67 -11.75
C ASP A 517 18.24 -6.24 -11.26
N ALA A 518 18.31 -6.01 -9.94
CA ALA A 518 18.11 -4.68 -9.34
C ALA A 518 19.24 -3.69 -9.71
N GLN A 519 20.49 -4.14 -9.77
CA GLN A 519 21.62 -3.32 -10.22
C GLN A 519 21.51 -3.00 -11.72
N ILE A 520 21.04 -3.93 -12.54
CA ILE A 520 20.83 -3.69 -13.98
C ILE A 520 19.74 -2.64 -14.20
N SER A 521 18.66 -2.71 -13.41
CA SER A 521 17.61 -1.67 -13.40
C SER A 521 18.15 -0.30 -12.98
N ALA A 522 19.01 -0.26 -11.95
CA ALA A 522 19.69 0.96 -11.56
C ALA A 522 20.63 1.48 -12.67
N LEU A 523 21.36 0.60 -13.34
CA LEU A 523 22.26 0.95 -14.44
C LEU A 523 21.49 1.53 -15.64
N TYR A 524 20.33 0.96 -15.98
CA TYR A 524 19.48 1.47 -17.05
C TYR A 524 18.89 2.86 -16.74
N THR A 525 18.46 3.07 -15.50
CA THR A 525 17.81 4.33 -15.07
C THR A 525 18.77 5.47 -14.80
N THR A 526 20.03 5.16 -14.43
CA THR A 526 21.10 6.14 -14.24
C THR A 526 21.90 6.43 -15.51
N GLY A 527 21.90 5.49 -16.47
CA GLY A 527 22.44 5.72 -17.80
C GLY A 527 21.66 6.85 -18.50
N LEU A 528 22.38 7.81 -19.06
CA LEU A 528 21.77 8.85 -19.88
C LEU A 528 21.29 8.20 -21.17
N ASN A 529 19.97 7.97 -21.30
CA ASN A 529 19.38 7.49 -22.56
C ASN A 529 19.83 8.41 -23.72
N PRO A 530 20.66 7.91 -24.65
CA PRO A 530 21.32 8.74 -25.65
C PRO A 530 20.41 9.40 -26.69
#